data_AF-A0AAW6EYC8-F1
#
_entry.id   AF-A0AAW6EYC8-F1
#
_cell.length_a   1.000
_cell.length_b   1.000
_cell.length_c   1.000
_cell.angle_alpha   90.00
_cell.angle_beta   90.00
_cell.angle_gamma   90.00
#
_symmetry.space_group_name_H-M   'P 1'
#
loop_
_entity.id
_entity.type
_entity.pdbx_description
1 polymer ?
#
loop_
_entity_poly.entity_id
_entity_poly.type
_entity_poly.pdbx_seq_one_letter_code
_entity_poly.pdbx_strand_id
1 'polypeptide(L)'
;MNYKKDSNYIKKYVGFLKQQYNFKGLYHFTDFENLESIFKSGYLYSRNGCNKNKIIFKDGANHDVLDKAQDTVHDSVRLYYRPKTPTLYDNEGVKLKEYCDKIHIPMPVYLLFDEELLYLDTTKFSNGNATRSDIGCTYEFFQSMDWSAIFHSTWFYPEERDYIVNKRHAELLSSKPISIDKYLKSIIFRCEADRKRAINVYGHNSKYEVDLSIFSDKNTGHARNDWQENNFVKDYNICYEFYENLRKKKLIIEIEFQKLFTDYDIQFVIEDVNGVNITKNKNYIYKIEKIYIDEFGNKCKTKENCKKGLIEISGNIEEIGKFYLYINGILYIDEDFLKEEIRKYEMFLKEQNNEKFIFTWLLKNNKSLNYIHRYEILDINNNIIKSRIIDFGDYKESVSWKLTLDDYNENWYKIKYYIDDIVYIHDTICNKKVICTEE
;
A
#
# COMPACT_ATOMS: atom_id res chain seq x y z
N MET A 1 -2.45 -30.23 3.85
CA MET A 1 -1.83 -30.14 5.20
C MET A 1 -2.83 -30.71 6.18
N ASN A 2 -2.39 -31.49 7.16
CA ASN A 2 -3.28 -32.04 8.17
C ASN A 2 -3.37 -31.07 9.35
N TYR A 3 -4.38 -31.29 10.20
CA TYR A 3 -4.48 -30.57 11.46
C TYR A 3 -3.79 -31.35 12.59
N LYS A 4 -3.35 -30.62 13.60
CA LYS A 4 -2.90 -31.17 14.87
C LYS A 4 -4.02 -32.00 15.49
N LYS A 5 -3.67 -33.07 16.23
CA LYS A 5 -4.66 -33.96 16.88
C LYS A 5 -5.57 -33.21 17.85
N ASP A 6 -5.06 -32.15 18.47
CA ASP A 6 -5.71 -31.30 19.46
C ASP A 6 -6.19 -29.96 18.87
N SER A 7 -6.30 -29.83 17.54
CA SER A 7 -6.66 -28.58 16.86
C SER A 7 -7.99 -27.98 17.31
N ASN A 8 -8.95 -28.82 17.71
CA ASN A 8 -10.25 -28.35 18.22
C ASN A 8 -10.11 -27.55 19.53
N TYR A 9 -9.19 -27.95 20.41
CA TYR A 9 -8.92 -27.22 21.65
C TYR A 9 -8.19 -25.90 21.37
N ILE A 10 -7.23 -25.92 20.44
CA ILE A 10 -6.54 -24.71 19.98
C ILE A 10 -7.56 -23.73 19.38
N LYS A 11 -8.45 -24.18 18.50
CA LYS A 11 -9.51 -23.36 17.91
C LYS A 11 -10.44 -22.73 18.95
N LYS A 12 -10.81 -23.48 20.00
CA LYS A 12 -11.60 -22.95 21.11
C LYS A 12 -10.83 -21.85 21.86
N TYR A 13 -9.53 -22.05 22.11
CA TYR A 13 -8.70 -21.06 22.80
C TYR A 13 -8.41 -19.82 21.96
N VAL A 14 -8.29 -19.95 20.63
CA VAL A 14 -8.24 -18.80 19.71
C VAL A 14 -9.50 -17.93 19.86
N GLY A 15 -10.67 -18.52 20.11
CA GLY A 15 -11.89 -17.79 20.45
C GLY A 15 -11.73 -16.89 21.69
N PHE A 16 -11.02 -17.36 22.72
CA PHE A 16 -10.66 -16.54 23.88
C PHE A 16 -9.69 -15.41 23.51
N LEU A 17 -8.65 -15.69 22.72
CA LEU A 17 -7.69 -14.66 22.29
C LEU A 17 -8.36 -13.54 21.48
N LYS A 18 -9.34 -13.89 20.64
CA LYS A 18 -10.17 -12.92 19.92
C LYS A 18 -10.96 -12.00 20.85
N GLN A 19 -11.59 -12.56 21.88
CA GLN A 19 -12.40 -11.81 22.82
C GLN A 19 -11.56 -10.92 23.74
N GLN A 20 -10.44 -11.44 24.27
CA GLN A 20 -9.63 -10.72 25.25
C GLN A 20 -8.65 -9.73 24.63
N TYR A 21 -8.00 -10.11 23.52
CA TYR A 21 -6.89 -9.36 22.94
C TYR A 21 -7.18 -8.82 21.54
N ASN A 22 -8.42 -8.95 21.06
CA ASN A 22 -8.81 -8.57 19.70
C ASN A 22 -7.93 -9.23 18.62
N PHE A 23 -7.49 -10.46 18.86
CA PHE A 23 -6.62 -11.21 17.94
C PHE A 23 -7.26 -11.34 16.55
N LYS A 24 -6.63 -10.76 15.52
CA LYS A 24 -7.18 -10.77 14.14
C LYS A 24 -6.67 -11.92 13.28
N GLY A 25 -5.57 -12.53 13.70
CA GLY A 25 -4.81 -13.49 12.91
C GLY A 25 -3.31 -13.28 13.11
N LEU A 26 -2.54 -13.77 12.16
CA LEU A 26 -1.09 -13.88 12.27
C LEU A 26 -0.41 -12.84 11.38
N TYR A 27 0.51 -12.08 11.94
CA TYR A 27 1.18 -10.98 11.24
C TYR A 27 2.54 -11.42 10.71
N HIS A 28 2.84 -11.05 9.46
CA HIS A 28 4.20 -11.01 8.94
C HIS A 28 4.50 -9.58 8.52
N PHE A 29 5.62 -9.00 8.92
CA PHE A 29 6.07 -7.73 8.35
C PHE A 29 7.20 -7.99 7.35
N THR A 30 7.23 -7.19 6.30
CA THR A 30 8.27 -7.22 5.27
C THR A 30 8.47 -5.82 4.70
N ASP A 31 9.54 -5.61 3.92
CA ASP A 31 9.63 -4.43 3.06
C ASP A 31 8.73 -4.56 1.82
N PHE A 32 8.22 -3.43 1.32
CA PHE A 32 7.41 -3.31 0.11
C PHE A 32 8.07 -3.96 -1.11
N GLU A 33 9.39 -3.86 -1.25
CA GLU A 33 10.13 -4.47 -2.38
C GLU A 33 9.95 -5.99 -2.43
N ASN A 34 9.72 -6.65 -1.29
CA ASN A 34 9.54 -8.10 -1.25
C ASN A 34 8.17 -8.55 -1.76
N LEU A 35 7.18 -7.64 -1.84
CA LEU A 35 5.83 -7.97 -2.31
C LEU A 35 5.84 -8.54 -3.72
N GLU A 36 6.71 -8.04 -4.60
CA GLU A 36 6.85 -8.55 -5.97
C GLU A 36 7.10 -10.07 -5.99
N SER A 37 8.08 -10.52 -5.20
CA SER A 37 8.43 -11.94 -5.12
C SER A 37 7.34 -12.79 -4.47
N ILE A 38 6.65 -12.25 -3.47
CA ILE A 38 5.56 -12.93 -2.75
C ILE A 38 4.37 -13.12 -3.69
N PHE A 39 3.95 -12.08 -4.41
CA PHE A 39 2.86 -12.16 -5.37
C PHE A 39 3.18 -13.06 -6.54
N LYS A 40 4.38 -12.97 -7.13
CA LYS A 40 4.79 -13.82 -8.24
C LYS A 40 4.85 -15.30 -7.87
N SER A 41 5.31 -15.61 -6.67
CA SER A 41 5.41 -17.01 -6.23
C SER A 41 4.09 -17.57 -5.70
N GLY A 42 3.20 -16.72 -5.18
CA GLY A 42 1.97 -17.16 -4.49
C GLY A 42 2.22 -17.69 -3.07
N TYR A 43 3.44 -17.56 -2.55
CA TYR A 43 3.83 -18.09 -1.25
C TYR A 43 4.73 -17.14 -0.46
N LEU A 44 4.59 -17.17 0.85
CA LEU A 44 5.58 -16.66 1.79
C LEU A 44 6.55 -17.79 2.17
N TYR A 45 7.83 -17.58 1.89
CA TYR A 45 8.91 -18.53 2.17
C TYR A 45 9.68 -18.18 3.44
N SER A 46 10.33 -19.18 4.03
CA SER A 46 11.33 -18.97 5.08
C SER A 46 12.60 -18.38 4.47
N ARG A 47 13.50 -17.84 5.29
CA ARG A 47 14.77 -17.28 4.78
C ARG A 47 15.58 -18.33 4.00
N ASN A 48 15.72 -19.53 4.55
CA ASN A 48 16.38 -20.63 3.84
C ASN A 48 15.56 -21.09 2.63
N GLY A 49 14.23 -21.02 2.69
CA GLY A 49 13.35 -21.23 1.54
C GLY A 49 13.64 -20.24 0.40
N CYS A 50 13.81 -18.96 0.70
CA CYS A 50 14.19 -17.95 -0.29
C CYS A 50 15.54 -18.28 -0.93
N ASN A 51 16.55 -18.62 -0.11
CA ASN A 51 17.87 -19.02 -0.60
C ASN A 51 17.80 -20.24 -1.54
N LYS A 52 17.07 -21.29 -1.13
CA LYS A 52 16.88 -22.52 -1.92
C LYS A 52 16.18 -22.26 -3.26
N ASN A 53 15.25 -21.31 -3.29
CA ASN A 53 14.47 -20.95 -4.49
C ASN A 53 15.06 -19.74 -5.25
N LYS A 54 16.22 -19.22 -4.85
CA LYS A 54 16.87 -18.03 -5.44
C LYS A 54 15.96 -16.79 -5.45
N ILE A 55 15.13 -16.66 -4.43
CA ILE A 55 14.28 -15.48 -4.22
C ILE A 55 15.12 -14.41 -3.52
N ILE A 56 15.33 -13.29 -4.19
CA ILE A 56 15.99 -12.12 -3.61
C ILE A 56 14.96 -11.40 -2.74
N PHE A 57 15.35 -11.06 -1.51
CA PHE A 57 14.51 -10.30 -0.60
C PHE A 57 15.37 -9.32 0.22
N LYS A 58 14.77 -8.21 0.62
CA LYS A 58 15.34 -7.23 1.55
C LYS A 58 15.12 -7.70 2.97
N ASP A 59 16.22 -7.99 3.65
CA ASP A 59 16.19 -8.46 5.02
C ASP A 59 16.08 -7.29 6.01
N GLY A 60 15.04 -7.34 6.84
CA GLY A 60 14.80 -6.34 7.87
C GLY A 60 15.33 -6.74 9.24
N ALA A 61 16.12 -7.81 9.37
CA ALA A 61 16.68 -8.28 10.65
C ALA A 61 18.19 -8.09 10.71
N ASN A 62 18.72 -7.79 11.91
CA ASN A 62 20.17 -7.72 12.12
C ASN A 62 20.80 -9.13 12.04
N HIS A 63 21.73 -9.31 11.10
CA HIS A 63 22.44 -10.57 10.85
C HIS A 63 23.21 -11.11 12.07
N ASP A 64 23.67 -10.24 12.98
CA ASP A 64 24.37 -10.65 14.22
C ASP A 64 23.47 -11.47 15.18
N VAL A 65 22.15 -11.30 15.08
CA VAL A 65 21.17 -12.06 15.86
C VAL A 65 20.79 -13.36 15.14
N LEU A 66 20.95 -13.40 13.82
CA LEU A 66 20.57 -14.54 12.98
C LEU A 66 21.57 -15.67 13.11
N ASP A 67 22.88 -15.38 13.14
CA ASP A 67 23.93 -16.42 13.25
C ASP A 67 23.87 -17.25 14.56
N LYS A 68 23.06 -16.82 15.54
CA LYS A 68 22.85 -17.51 16.82
C LYS A 68 21.62 -18.42 16.84
N ALA A 69 20.77 -18.41 15.81
CA ALA A 69 19.56 -19.22 15.78
C ALA A 69 19.85 -20.62 15.25
N GLN A 70 19.15 -21.63 15.77
CA GLN A 70 19.21 -22.97 15.22
C GLN A 70 18.66 -22.99 13.78
N ASP A 71 19.26 -23.80 12.90
CA ASP A 71 18.86 -23.94 11.48
C ASP A 71 17.35 -24.19 11.31
N THR A 72 16.73 -24.88 12.26
CA THR A 72 15.30 -25.19 12.29
C THR A 72 14.41 -23.94 12.34
N VAL A 73 14.86 -22.85 12.96
CA VAL A 73 14.16 -21.57 12.99
C VAL A 73 14.34 -20.82 11.67
N HIS A 74 15.52 -20.91 11.04
CA HIS A 74 15.79 -20.31 9.73
C HIS A 74 15.06 -21.00 8.57
N ASP A 75 14.81 -22.31 8.71
CA ASP A 75 14.00 -23.08 7.77
C ASP A 75 12.49 -22.82 7.92
N SER A 76 12.06 -22.14 8.98
CA SER A 76 10.64 -21.89 9.26
C SER A 76 10.18 -20.51 8.79
N VAL A 77 8.97 -20.44 8.23
CA VAL A 77 8.27 -19.17 8.00
C VAL A 77 7.81 -18.64 9.35
N ARG A 78 8.15 -17.40 9.67
CA ARG A 78 7.89 -16.76 10.97
C ARG A 78 6.71 -15.80 10.87
N LEU A 79 5.75 -16.01 11.75
CA LEU A 79 4.55 -15.20 11.92
C LEU A 79 4.42 -14.77 13.37
N TYR A 80 3.89 -13.58 13.62
CA TYR A 80 3.73 -12.99 14.93
C TYR A 80 2.26 -12.99 15.35
N TYR A 81 1.99 -13.21 16.64
CA TYR A 81 0.62 -13.14 17.17
C TYR A 81 0.08 -11.72 17.27
N ARG A 82 0.96 -10.71 17.18
CA ARG A 82 0.63 -9.29 17.27
C ARG A 82 1.48 -8.46 16.33
N PRO A 83 1.01 -7.26 15.95
CA PRO A 83 1.84 -6.30 15.24
C PRO A 83 2.76 -5.54 16.21
N LYS A 84 3.46 -4.49 15.74
CA LYS A 84 4.46 -3.71 16.51
C LYS A 84 5.53 -4.58 17.17
N THR A 85 6.15 -5.46 16.39
CA THR A 85 7.25 -6.28 16.91
C THR A 85 8.43 -5.36 17.29
N PRO A 86 9.19 -5.68 18.36
CA PRO A 86 10.35 -4.87 18.72
C PRO A 86 11.39 -4.74 17.59
N THR A 87 11.53 -5.76 16.73
CA THR A 87 12.43 -5.70 15.57
C THR A 87 11.98 -4.66 14.54
N LEU A 88 10.67 -4.62 14.24
CA LEU A 88 10.14 -3.59 13.36
C LEU A 88 10.28 -2.21 14.01
N TYR A 89 10.09 -2.08 15.33
CA TYR A 89 10.29 -0.79 16.02
C TYR A 89 11.67 -0.19 15.78
N ASP A 90 12.72 -1.00 15.77
CA ASP A 90 14.08 -0.52 15.52
C ASP A 90 14.29 -0.18 14.04
N ASN A 91 13.73 -0.98 13.13
CA ASN A 91 14.11 -0.94 11.71
C ASN A 91 13.11 -0.18 10.83
N GLU A 92 11.92 0.13 11.33
CA GLU A 92 10.84 0.75 10.55
C GLU A 92 11.17 2.17 10.08
N GLY A 93 10.82 2.42 8.81
CA GLY A 93 10.76 3.72 8.15
C GLY A 93 12.07 4.15 7.53
N VAL A 94 12.01 5.20 6.71
CA VAL A 94 13.22 5.84 6.20
C VAL A 94 13.91 6.50 7.39
N LYS A 95 15.16 6.11 7.64
CA LYS A 95 15.96 6.66 8.74
C LYS A 95 16.50 8.04 8.41
N LEU A 96 16.94 8.78 9.43
CA LEU A 96 17.76 9.98 9.23
C LEU A 96 18.98 9.63 8.36
N LYS A 97 19.46 10.59 7.58
CA LYS A 97 20.47 10.36 6.55
C LYS A 97 21.74 9.68 7.07
N GLU A 98 22.20 10.06 8.27
CA GLU A 98 23.37 9.47 8.93
C GLU A 98 23.19 7.99 9.32
N TYR A 99 21.95 7.48 9.34
CA TYR A 99 21.62 6.10 9.69
C TYR A 99 21.04 5.30 8.53
N CYS A 100 20.98 5.86 7.32
CA CYS A 100 20.46 5.16 6.15
C CYS A 100 21.31 3.93 5.76
N ASP A 101 22.59 3.89 6.11
CA ASP A 101 23.44 2.72 5.84
C ASP A 101 23.21 1.58 6.85
N LYS A 102 22.41 1.81 7.90
CA LYS A 102 22.01 0.77 8.86
C LYS A 102 20.81 -0.02 8.32
N ILE A 103 20.64 -1.23 8.84
CA ILE A 103 19.49 -2.10 8.54
C ILE A 103 18.20 -1.34 8.87
N HIS A 104 17.37 -1.14 7.86
CA HIS A 104 16.06 -0.54 8.01
C HIS A 104 15.10 -1.04 6.93
N ILE A 105 13.81 -0.86 7.18
CA ILE A 105 12.70 -1.24 6.32
C ILE A 105 12.01 0.06 5.92
N PRO A 106 12.43 0.70 4.80
CA PRO A 106 11.91 2.00 4.41
C PRO A 106 10.39 2.03 4.32
N MET A 107 9.79 0.99 3.73
CA MET A 107 8.37 0.88 3.45
C MET A 107 7.84 -0.45 3.98
N PRO A 108 7.58 -0.56 5.29
CA PRO A 108 7.09 -1.78 5.89
C PRO A 108 5.65 -2.05 5.46
N VAL A 109 5.35 -3.31 5.23
CA VAL A 109 4.02 -3.82 4.92
C VAL A 109 3.73 -4.98 5.84
N TYR A 110 2.52 -5.01 6.41
CA TYR A 110 2.04 -6.17 7.14
C TYR A 110 1.20 -7.06 6.23
N LEU A 111 1.47 -8.36 6.25
CA LEU A 111 0.62 -9.41 5.72
C LEU A 111 -0.11 -10.07 6.88
N LEU A 112 -1.44 -9.97 6.90
CA LEU A 112 -2.29 -10.60 7.90
C LEU A 112 -2.80 -11.94 7.38
N PHE A 113 -2.41 -13.02 8.04
CA PHE A 113 -2.79 -14.38 7.70
C PHE A 113 -3.89 -14.94 8.62
N ASP A 114 -4.67 -15.87 8.07
CA ASP A 114 -5.71 -16.59 8.81
C ASP A 114 -5.14 -17.42 9.95
N GLU A 115 -5.88 -17.45 11.06
CA GLU A 115 -5.58 -18.23 12.26
C GLU A 115 -5.61 -19.75 12.04
N GLU A 116 -6.16 -20.25 10.92
CA GLU A 116 -6.13 -21.67 10.52
C GLU A 116 -4.71 -22.24 10.57
N LEU A 117 -3.70 -21.41 10.31
CA LEU A 117 -2.29 -21.80 10.40
C LEU A 117 -1.90 -22.31 11.79
N LEU A 118 -2.58 -21.88 12.87
CA LEU A 118 -2.36 -22.39 14.23
C LEU A 118 -2.74 -23.86 14.36
N TYR A 119 -3.66 -24.33 13.53
CA TYR A 119 -4.23 -25.68 13.62
C TYR A 119 -3.43 -26.71 12.82
N LEU A 120 -2.51 -26.28 11.96
CA LEU A 120 -1.78 -27.16 11.06
C LEU A 120 -0.71 -27.98 11.80
N ASP A 121 -0.56 -29.25 11.43
CA ASP A 121 0.48 -30.12 12.00
C ASP A 121 1.91 -29.69 11.62
N THR A 122 2.05 -28.87 10.57
CA THR A 122 3.32 -28.32 10.09
C THR A 122 3.82 -27.10 10.86
N THR A 123 3.06 -26.58 11.82
CA THR A 123 3.41 -25.37 12.58
C THR A 123 3.83 -25.65 14.03
N LYS A 124 4.59 -24.73 14.63
CA LYS A 124 5.00 -24.77 16.05
C LYS A 124 4.86 -23.38 16.67
N PHE A 125 4.61 -23.32 17.97
CA PHE A 125 4.45 -22.09 18.74
C PHE A 125 5.72 -21.81 19.53
N SER A 126 6.12 -20.54 19.66
CA SER A 126 7.16 -20.11 20.60
C SER A 126 6.58 -19.16 21.65
N ASN A 127 6.95 -19.36 22.92
CA ASN A 127 6.51 -18.52 24.04
C ASN A 127 7.40 -17.27 24.23
N GLY A 128 7.72 -16.61 23.12
CA GLY A 128 8.68 -15.52 23.00
C GLY A 128 9.53 -15.68 21.74
N ASN A 129 10.64 -14.94 21.64
CA ASN A 129 11.54 -15.04 20.50
C ASN A 129 12.00 -16.50 20.32
N ALA A 130 11.76 -17.07 19.14
CA ALA A 130 12.01 -18.49 18.86
C ALA A 130 13.47 -18.91 19.04
N THR A 131 14.42 -17.98 19.04
CA THR A 131 15.85 -18.25 19.23
C THR A 131 16.25 -18.40 20.71
N ARG A 132 15.38 -18.00 21.64
CA ARG A 132 15.68 -17.90 23.08
C ARG A 132 14.59 -18.47 24.00
N SER A 133 13.48 -18.92 23.43
CA SER A 133 12.28 -19.33 24.18
C SER A 133 11.89 -20.75 23.83
N ASP A 134 11.11 -21.37 24.72
CA ASP A 134 10.57 -22.71 24.48
C ASP A 134 9.69 -22.74 23.23
N ILE A 135 9.75 -23.87 22.53
CA ILE A 135 8.95 -24.15 21.34
C ILE A 135 8.15 -25.43 21.58
N GLY A 136 6.84 -25.37 21.32
CA GLY A 136 5.94 -26.51 21.42
C GLY A 136 4.96 -26.59 20.27
N CYS A 137 4.24 -27.70 20.15
CA CYS A 137 3.27 -27.91 19.07
C CYS A 137 1.93 -28.47 19.53
N THR A 138 1.71 -28.59 20.85
CA THR A 138 0.47 -29.09 21.44
C THR A 138 -0.40 -27.95 21.97
N TYR A 139 -1.66 -28.26 22.22
CA TYR A 139 -2.63 -27.40 22.87
C TYR A 139 -2.18 -27.00 24.28
N GLU A 140 -1.65 -27.93 25.08
CA GLU A 140 -1.20 -27.64 26.44
C GLU A 140 -0.10 -26.57 26.42
N PHE A 141 0.84 -26.68 25.49
CA PHE A 141 1.87 -25.67 25.30
C PHE A 141 1.24 -24.31 24.91
N PHE A 142 0.36 -24.30 23.90
CA PHE A 142 -0.30 -23.09 23.42
C PHE A 142 -1.11 -22.39 24.53
N GLN A 143 -1.85 -23.16 25.34
CA GLN A 143 -2.61 -22.65 26.47
C GLN A 143 -1.69 -22.07 27.57
N SER A 144 -0.52 -22.67 27.78
CA SER A 144 0.44 -22.25 28.83
C SER A 144 1.28 -21.02 28.46
N MET A 145 1.22 -20.56 27.20
CA MET A 145 1.93 -19.36 26.78
C MET A 145 1.45 -18.13 27.56
N ASP A 146 2.37 -17.19 27.81
CA ASP A 146 2.05 -15.98 28.58
C ASP A 146 1.38 -14.95 27.67
N TRP A 147 0.09 -15.16 27.38
CA TRP A 147 -0.67 -14.32 26.45
C TRP A 147 -0.80 -12.87 26.90
N SER A 148 -0.82 -12.58 28.21
CA SER A 148 -0.88 -11.20 28.70
C SER A 148 0.43 -10.46 28.41
N ALA A 149 1.59 -11.10 28.61
CA ALA A 149 2.87 -10.52 28.24
C ALA A 149 3.08 -10.45 26.72
N ILE A 150 2.62 -11.47 25.98
CA ILE A 150 2.68 -11.49 24.51
C ILE A 150 1.91 -10.29 23.95
N PHE A 151 0.66 -10.07 24.37
CA PHE A 151 -0.18 -8.97 23.90
C PHE A 151 0.01 -7.66 24.66
N HIS A 152 0.95 -7.59 25.61
CA HIS A 152 1.23 -6.38 26.38
C HIS A 152 1.46 -5.20 25.43
N SER A 153 0.79 -4.07 25.66
CA SER A 153 0.87 -2.87 24.79
C SER A 153 1.14 -1.58 25.55
N THR A 154 1.23 -1.64 26.89
CA THR A 154 1.44 -0.48 27.76
C THR A 154 2.90 -0.29 28.12
N TRP A 155 3.17 0.77 28.89
CA TRP A 155 4.44 1.00 29.55
C TRP A 155 4.73 -0.11 30.57
N PHE A 156 6.01 -0.39 30.79
CA PHE A 156 6.52 -1.37 31.75
C PHE A 156 7.84 -0.87 32.34
N TYR A 157 8.20 -1.39 33.52
CA TYR A 157 9.42 -0.98 34.21
C TYR A 157 10.68 -1.49 33.51
N PRO A 158 11.83 -0.78 33.59
CA PRO A 158 13.08 -1.21 32.96
C PRO A 158 13.50 -2.65 33.28
N GLU A 159 13.31 -3.10 34.51
CA GLU A 159 13.57 -4.46 34.99
C GLU A 159 12.73 -5.54 34.29
N GLU A 160 11.54 -5.20 33.80
CA GLU A 160 10.65 -6.13 33.08
C GLU A 160 10.94 -6.17 31.58
N ARG A 161 11.82 -5.27 31.10
CA ARG A 161 12.01 -5.02 29.67
C ARG A 161 12.36 -6.27 28.89
N ASP A 162 13.38 -6.99 29.32
CA ASP A 162 13.88 -8.15 28.55
C ASP A 162 12.83 -9.27 28.49
N TYR A 163 12.06 -9.43 29.58
CA TYR A 163 10.94 -10.37 29.63
C TYR A 163 9.83 -9.95 28.66
N ILE A 164 9.26 -8.76 28.81
CA ILE A 164 8.13 -8.28 28.00
C ILE A 164 8.50 -8.16 26.53
N VAL A 165 9.70 -7.64 26.21
CA VAL A 165 10.18 -7.52 24.82
C VAL A 165 10.33 -8.91 24.20
N ASN A 166 10.90 -9.88 24.92
CA ASN A 166 11.00 -11.25 24.43
C ASN A 166 9.61 -11.89 24.21
N LYS A 167 8.65 -11.68 25.12
CA LYS A 167 7.28 -12.20 24.98
C LYS A 167 6.53 -11.56 23.80
N ARG A 168 6.70 -10.26 23.57
CA ARG A 168 6.17 -9.56 22.38
C ARG A 168 6.73 -10.07 21.05
N HIS A 169 7.81 -10.86 21.09
CA HIS A 169 8.39 -11.59 19.96
C HIS A 169 7.94 -13.06 19.88
N ALA A 170 6.84 -13.46 20.53
CA ALA A 170 6.26 -14.78 20.35
C ALA A 170 5.82 -15.01 18.90
N GLU A 171 6.08 -16.23 18.39
CA GLU A 171 5.95 -16.57 16.99
C GLU A 171 5.18 -17.87 16.76
N LEU A 172 4.55 -17.96 15.59
CA LEU A 172 4.19 -19.20 14.93
C LEU A 172 5.24 -19.49 13.85
N LEU A 173 5.79 -20.71 13.90
CA LEU A 173 6.82 -21.20 13.00
C LEU A 173 6.22 -22.25 12.07
N SER A 174 6.17 -21.99 10.77
CA SER A 174 5.73 -22.99 9.78
C SER A 174 6.92 -23.65 9.08
N SER A 175 6.99 -24.97 9.13
CA SER A 175 7.99 -25.76 8.38
C SER A 175 7.72 -25.85 6.87
N LYS A 176 6.61 -25.27 6.40
CA LYS A 176 6.21 -25.23 4.99
C LYS A 176 5.97 -23.78 4.55
N PRO A 177 6.21 -23.44 3.26
CA PRO A 177 5.78 -22.17 2.68
C PRO A 177 4.29 -21.93 2.88
N ILE A 178 3.89 -20.68 3.05
CA ILE A 178 2.50 -20.29 3.34
C ILE A 178 1.88 -19.71 2.09
N SER A 179 0.82 -20.35 1.59
CA SER A 179 0.08 -19.86 0.41
C SER A 179 -0.63 -18.55 0.74
N ILE A 180 -0.38 -17.53 -0.08
CA ILE A 180 -1.09 -16.25 0.06
C ILE A 180 -2.53 -16.34 -0.45
N ASP A 181 -2.79 -17.15 -1.47
CA ASP A 181 -4.15 -17.31 -2.01
C ASP A 181 -5.09 -17.93 -0.98
N LYS A 182 -4.58 -18.93 -0.23
CA LYS A 182 -5.39 -19.64 0.77
C LYS A 182 -5.51 -18.86 2.09
N TYR A 183 -4.42 -18.28 2.58
CA TYR A 183 -4.35 -17.84 3.98
C TYR A 183 -4.25 -16.32 4.16
N LEU A 184 -3.92 -15.54 3.12
CA LEU A 184 -3.77 -14.09 3.28
C LEU A 184 -5.14 -13.42 3.33
N LYS A 185 -5.40 -12.72 4.44
CA LYS A 185 -6.61 -11.92 4.65
C LYS A 185 -6.44 -10.50 4.10
N SER A 186 -5.36 -9.85 4.54
CA SER A 186 -5.15 -8.42 4.30
C SER A 186 -3.67 -8.11 4.08
N ILE A 187 -3.41 -7.07 3.31
CA ILE A 187 -2.10 -6.47 3.06
C ILE A 187 -2.22 -5.03 3.53
N ILE A 188 -1.59 -4.73 4.65
CA ILE A 188 -1.83 -3.53 5.41
C ILE A 188 -0.62 -2.61 5.26
N PHE A 189 -0.86 -1.45 4.67
CA PHE A 189 0.10 -0.37 4.52
C PHE A 189 -0.03 0.63 5.66
N ARG A 190 1.05 1.34 5.99
CA ARG A 190 1.04 2.35 7.06
C ARG A 190 0.35 3.65 6.67
N CYS A 191 0.22 3.94 5.37
CA CYS A 191 -0.34 5.20 4.87
C CYS A 191 -0.87 5.06 3.42
N GLU A 192 -1.60 6.08 2.95
CA GLU A 192 -2.18 6.10 1.61
C GLU A 192 -1.12 6.18 0.51
N ALA A 193 0.00 6.89 0.73
CA ALA A 193 1.09 6.95 -0.25
C ALA A 193 1.64 5.55 -0.56
N ASP A 194 1.82 4.70 0.45
CA ASP A 194 2.31 3.33 0.30
C ASP A 194 1.29 2.44 -0.44
N ARG A 195 0.00 2.61 -0.15
CA ARG A 195 -1.10 1.91 -0.84
C ARG A 195 -1.22 2.35 -2.30
N LYS A 196 -1.15 3.66 -2.59
CA LYS A 196 -1.16 4.20 -3.96
C LYS A 196 0.02 3.64 -4.77
N ARG A 197 1.21 3.56 -4.17
CA ARG A 197 2.35 2.90 -4.81
C ARG A 197 2.09 1.41 -5.06
N ALA A 198 1.52 0.69 -4.10
CA ALA A 198 1.16 -0.73 -4.30
C ALA A 198 0.22 -0.90 -5.49
N ILE A 199 -0.77 -0.02 -5.60
CA ILE A 199 -1.71 0.04 -6.71
C ILE A 199 -0.97 0.31 -8.04
N ASN A 200 -0.09 1.31 -8.09
CA ASN A 200 0.65 1.63 -9.31
C ASN A 200 1.54 0.46 -9.78
N VAL A 201 2.22 -0.21 -8.85
CA VAL A 201 3.22 -1.24 -9.17
C VAL A 201 2.59 -2.62 -9.39
N TYR A 202 1.65 -3.02 -8.53
CA TYR A 202 1.09 -4.38 -8.47
C TYR A 202 -0.39 -4.45 -8.84
N GLY A 203 -1.03 -3.30 -8.98
CA GLY A 203 -2.44 -3.18 -9.28
C GLY A 203 -3.36 -3.23 -8.08
N HIS A 204 -4.64 -2.91 -8.34
CA HIS A 204 -5.65 -2.94 -7.30
C HIS A 204 -5.77 -4.34 -6.69
N ASN A 205 -5.93 -4.42 -5.37
CA ASN A 205 -6.20 -5.66 -4.68
C ASN A 205 -7.19 -5.35 -3.56
N SER A 206 -8.28 -6.12 -3.49
CA SER A 206 -9.32 -5.93 -2.48
C SER A 206 -8.82 -6.18 -1.05
N LYS A 207 -7.67 -6.84 -0.89
CA LYS A 207 -7.00 -7.07 0.40
C LYS A 207 -6.16 -5.87 0.85
N TYR A 208 -6.01 -4.81 0.06
CA TYR A 208 -5.22 -3.64 0.42
C TYR A 208 -5.94 -2.76 1.45
N GLU A 209 -5.30 -2.56 2.59
CA GLU A 209 -5.81 -1.76 3.71
C GLU A 209 -4.76 -0.74 4.15
N VAL A 210 -5.21 0.35 4.78
CA VAL A 210 -4.33 1.33 5.43
C VAL A 210 -4.68 1.40 6.90
N ASP A 211 -3.70 1.10 7.74
CA ASP A 211 -3.84 1.21 9.19
C ASP A 211 -2.50 1.53 9.83
N LEU A 212 -2.26 2.80 10.15
CA LEU A 212 -1.05 3.24 10.84
C LEU A 212 -0.94 2.67 12.26
N SER A 213 -2.07 2.32 12.89
CA SER A 213 -2.13 1.96 14.31
C SER A 213 -1.48 0.62 14.64
N ILE A 214 -1.23 -0.24 13.65
CA ILE A 214 -0.50 -1.51 13.82
C ILE A 214 1.02 -1.35 13.63
N PHE A 215 1.47 -0.17 13.20
CA PHE A 215 2.88 0.16 13.07
C PHE A 215 3.41 0.86 14.32
N SER A 216 4.70 1.17 14.36
CA SER A 216 5.33 1.69 15.57
C SER A 216 4.75 3.05 15.99
N ASP A 217 4.51 3.23 17.29
CA ASP A 217 3.96 4.48 17.83
C ASP A 217 4.89 5.69 17.61
N LYS A 218 6.19 5.46 17.35
CA LYS A 218 7.15 6.49 16.92
C LYS A 218 6.81 7.12 15.56
N ASN A 219 5.87 6.56 14.80
CA ASN A 219 5.44 7.16 13.54
C ASN A 219 4.64 8.46 13.76
N THR A 220 4.09 8.69 14.95
CA THR A 220 3.36 9.93 15.29
C THR A 220 4.11 10.83 16.27
N GLY A 221 5.22 10.36 16.83
CA GLY A 221 6.03 11.10 17.79
C GLY A 221 7.53 10.92 17.57
N HIS A 222 8.31 11.23 18.58
CA HIS A 222 9.75 10.98 18.57
C HIS A 222 10.07 9.55 19.00
N ALA A 223 11.10 9.01 18.39
CA ALA A 223 11.69 7.76 18.83
C ALA A 223 12.48 7.99 20.14
N ARG A 224 12.87 6.90 20.80
CA ARG A 224 13.67 6.99 22.03
C ARG A 224 15.11 7.42 21.75
N ASN A 225 15.61 7.13 20.56
CA ASN A 225 16.96 7.44 20.11
C ASN A 225 16.94 7.88 18.65
N ASP A 226 17.88 8.73 18.25
CA ASP A 226 17.96 9.28 16.88
C ASP A 226 18.09 8.19 15.82
N TRP A 227 18.83 7.11 16.09
CA TRP A 227 18.96 5.99 15.15
C TRP A 227 17.66 5.21 14.91
N GLN A 228 16.68 5.37 15.79
CA GLN A 228 15.34 4.80 15.64
C GLN A 228 14.39 5.77 14.95
N GLU A 229 14.73 7.06 14.83
CA GLU A 229 13.89 8.04 14.15
C GLU A 229 13.59 7.64 12.73
N ASN A 230 12.41 8.05 12.29
CA ASN A 230 11.94 7.77 10.96
C ASN A 230 11.00 8.84 10.44
N ASN A 231 10.82 8.89 9.14
CA ASN A 231 9.75 9.67 8.51
C ASN A 231 9.35 9.01 7.20
N PHE A 232 8.23 9.47 6.65
CA PHE A 232 7.70 8.97 5.39
C PHE A 232 6.66 9.93 4.79
N VAL A 233 6.33 9.75 3.52
CA VAL A 233 5.19 10.43 2.91
C VAL A 233 3.91 9.75 3.40
N LYS A 234 3.06 10.51 4.08
CA LYS A 234 1.76 10.04 4.55
C LYS A 234 0.79 9.92 3.37
N ASP A 235 0.71 10.95 2.55
CA ASP A 235 -0.14 10.95 1.36
C ASP A 235 0.40 11.93 0.31
N TYR A 236 -0.08 11.80 -0.92
CA TYR A 236 0.16 12.77 -1.98
C TYR A 236 -1.06 12.92 -2.89
N ASN A 237 -1.27 14.12 -3.41
CA ASN A 237 -2.36 14.46 -4.32
C ASN A 237 -1.81 15.08 -5.60
N ILE A 238 -2.49 14.80 -6.69
CA ILE A 238 -2.16 15.34 -8.01
C ILE A 238 -3.39 16.08 -8.52
N CYS A 239 -3.22 17.37 -8.77
CA CYS A 239 -4.27 18.26 -9.21
C CYS A 239 -3.85 18.99 -10.48
N TYR A 240 -4.83 19.36 -11.30
CA TYR A 240 -4.62 20.21 -12.46
C TYR A 240 -5.37 21.53 -12.28
N GLU A 241 -4.69 22.64 -12.57
CA GLU A 241 -5.32 23.92 -12.83
C GLU A 241 -5.67 24.00 -14.32
N PHE A 242 -6.82 24.57 -14.66
CA PHE A 242 -7.30 24.65 -16.04
C PHE A 242 -7.47 26.11 -16.46
N TYR A 243 -7.29 26.37 -17.76
CA TYR A 243 -7.76 27.61 -18.39
C TYR A 243 -9.29 27.57 -18.54
N GLU A 244 -9.91 28.71 -18.87
CA GLU A 244 -11.35 28.80 -19.13
C GLU A 244 -11.81 27.86 -20.27
N ASN A 245 -10.92 27.59 -21.24
CA ASN A 245 -11.16 26.66 -22.34
C ASN A 245 -10.90 25.18 -21.98
N LEU A 246 -10.76 24.86 -20.69
CA LEU A 246 -10.54 23.52 -20.14
C LEU A 246 -9.21 22.85 -20.53
N ARG A 247 -8.27 23.58 -21.14
CA ARG A 247 -6.90 23.08 -21.33
C ARG A 247 -6.14 23.07 -20.01
N LYS A 248 -5.30 22.06 -19.81
CA LYS A 248 -4.45 21.94 -18.62
C LYS A 248 -3.46 23.11 -18.60
N LYS A 249 -3.50 23.92 -17.54
CA LYS A 249 -2.64 25.10 -17.34
C LYS A 249 -1.44 24.76 -16.47
N LYS A 250 -1.66 24.02 -15.40
CA LYS A 250 -0.65 23.71 -14.39
C LYS A 250 -0.93 22.34 -13.77
N LEU A 251 0.12 21.57 -13.55
CA LEU A 251 0.12 20.34 -12.75
C LEU A 251 0.64 20.69 -11.35
N ILE A 252 -0.10 20.28 -10.32
CA ILE A 252 0.22 20.54 -8.92
C ILE A 252 0.32 19.19 -8.21
N ILE A 253 1.48 18.91 -7.61
CA ILE A 253 1.71 17.72 -6.81
C ILE A 253 1.87 18.17 -5.36
N GLU A 254 0.94 17.77 -4.51
CA GLU A 254 1.00 18.00 -3.06
C GLU A 254 1.49 16.75 -2.37
N ILE A 255 2.48 16.89 -1.49
CA ILE A 255 3.10 15.80 -0.75
C ILE A 255 2.97 16.12 0.73
N GLU A 256 2.31 15.26 1.49
CA GLU A 256 2.15 15.37 2.94
C GLU A 256 3.10 14.40 3.64
N PHE A 257 3.94 14.90 4.54
CA PHE A 257 4.84 14.08 5.35
C PHE A 257 4.19 13.67 6.68
N GLN A 258 4.53 12.49 7.18
CA GLN A 258 4.00 11.98 8.44
C GLN A 258 4.45 12.81 9.64
N LYS A 259 5.72 13.22 9.69
CA LYS A 259 6.28 14.14 10.69
C LYS A 259 6.93 15.33 9.99
N LEU A 260 7.24 16.39 10.75
CA LEU A 260 8.04 17.50 10.24
C LEU A 260 9.32 16.98 9.58
N PHE A 261 9.60 17.46 8.38
CA PHE A 261 10.66 16.90 7.56
C PHE A 261 11.98 17.64 7.77
N THR A 262 12.82 17.09 8.66
CA THR A 262 14.11 17.67 9.06
C THR A 262 15.20 16.61 8.96
N ASP A 263 16.37 16.96 8.40
CA ASP A 263 17.52 16.05 8.20
C ASP A 263 17.31 14.87 7.22
N TYR A 264 16.37 15.04 6.30
CA TYR A 264 16.15 14.14 5.18
C TYR A 264 16.45 14.84 3.85
N ASP A 265 17.13 14.13 2.95
CA ASP A 265 17.30 14.56 1.57
C ASP A 265 16.05 14.19 0.75
N ILE A 266 15.46 15.19 0.07
CA ILE A 266 14.31 14.99 -0.81
C ILE A 266 14.79 15.31 -2.20
N GLN A 267 14.64 14.34 -3.09
CA GLN A 267 14.87 14.53 -4.51
C GLN A 267 13.61 14.12 -5.26
N PHE A 268 13.29 14.84 -6.32
CA PHE A 268 12.25 14.41 -7.23
C PHE A 268 12.77 14.43 -8.66
N VAL A 269 12.18 13.58 -9.47
CA VAL A 269 12.43 13.49 -10.91
C VAL A 269 11.09 13.49 -11.60
N ILE A 270 11.00 14.29 -12.65
CA ILE A 270 9.88 14.35 -13.58
C ILE A 270 10.45 13.94 -14.93
N GLU A 271 9.80 12.97 -15.54
CA GLU A 271 10.12 12.51 -16.89
C GLU A 271 8.98 12.88 -17.85
N ASP A 272 9.33 13.20 -19.09
CA ASP A 272 8.35 13.33 -20.16
C ASP A 272 7.85 11.95 -20.63
N VAL A 273 6.94 11.95 -21.61
CA VAL A 273 6.37 10.73 -22.19
C VAL A 273 7.40 9.79 -22.82
N ASN A 274 8.59 10.31 -23.16
CA ASN A 274 9.68 9.59 -23.78
C ASN A 274 10.73 9.12 -22.75
N GLY A 275 10.50 9.35 -21.45
CA GLY A 275 11.43 9.01 -20.38
C GLY A 275 12.59 9.99 -20.22
N VAL A 276 12.51 11.19 -20.82
CA VAL A 276 13.55 12.21 -20.66
C VAL A 276 13.34 12.95 -19.35
N ASN A 277 14.37 13.00 -18.50
CA ASN A 277 14.35 13.75 -17.24
C ASN A 277 14.29 15.27 -17.51
N ILE A 278 13.11 15.86 -17.34
CA ILE A 278 12.88 17.29 -17.54
C ILE A 278 13.13 18.13 -16.29
N THR A 279 13.35 17.51 -15.12
CA THR A 279 13.64 18.25 -13.87
C THR A 279 14.95 19.04 -13.95
N LYS A 280 15.93 18.50 -14.69
CA LYS A 280 17.25 19.13 -14.88
C LYS A 280 17.34 19.92 -16.20
N ASN A 281 16.41 19.70 -17.12
CA ASN A 281 16.45 20.29 -18.45
C ASN A 281 15.85 21.71 -18.41
N LYS A 282 16.72 22.73 -18.41
CA LYS A 282 16.31 24.15 -18.44
C LYS A 282 15.78 24.60 -19.81
N ASN A 283 15.31 23.67 -20.64
CA ASN A 283 14.59 24.05 -21.85
C ASN A 283 13.36 24.87 -21.44
N TYR A 284 13.17 26.04 -22.05
CA TYR A 284 12.15 27.06 -21.73
C TYR A 284 10.68 26.59 -21.76
N ILE A 285 10.44 25.29 -21.95
CA ILE A 285 9.14 24.66 -22.14
C ILE A 285 8.45 24.39 -20.79
N TYR A 286 9.21 24.15 -19.72
CA TYR A 286 8.67 23.85 -18.39
C TYR A 286 9.12 24.85 -17.34
N LYS A 287 8.19 25.30 -16.50
CA LYS A 287 8.48 26.06 -15.29
C LYS A 287 8.05 25.24 -14.07
N ILE A 288 9.03 24.88 -13.24
CA ILE A 288 8.84 24.09 -12.02
C ILE A 288 9.09 25.00 -10.80
N GLU A 289 8.09 25.15 -9.94
CA GLU A 289 8.18 25.87 -8.67
C GLU A 289 8.01 24.89 -7.50
N LYS A 290 8.81 25.09 -6.45
CA LYS A 290 8.76 24.31 -5.21
C LYS A 290 8.30 25.22 -4.10
N ILE A 291 7.24 24.84 -3.40
CA ILE A 291 6.72 25.58 -2.26
C ILE A 291 6.67 24.62 -1.08
N TYR A 292 7.19 25.04 0.06
CA TYR A 292 7.12 24.26 1.29
C TYR A 292 6.15 24.91 2.25
N ILE A 293 5.42 24.10 3.01
CA ILE A 293 4.37 24.58 3.92
C ILE A 293 4.58 23.95 5.30
N ASP A 294 4.55 24.79 6.35
CA ASP A 294 4.62 24.36 7.75
C ASP A 294 3.31 23.71 8.23
N GLU A 295 3.27 23.32 9.50
CA GLU A 295 2.06 22.73 10.11
C GLU A 295 0.89 23.72 10.25
N PHE A 296 1.14 25.02 10.16
CA PHE A 296 0.15 26.09 10.29
C PHE A 296 -0.36 26.61 8.93
N GLY A 297 0.16 26.08 7.82
CA GLY A 297 -0.22 26.48 6.46
C GLY A 297 0.59 27.65 5.89
N ASN A 298 1.66 28.10 6.57
CA ASN A 298 2.50 29.19 6.06
C ASN A 298 3.56 28.66 5.09
N LYS A 299 3.89 29.48 4.08
CA LYS A 299 4.99 29.17 3.14
C LYS A 299 6.34 29.29 3.84
N CYS A 300 7.15 28.24 3.74
CA CYS A 300 8.50 28.19 4.26
C CYS A 300 9.52 28.53 3.17
N LYS A 301 10.64 29.14 3.57
CA LYS A 301 11.76 29.44 2.66
C LYS A 301 12.62 28.19 2.36
N THR A 302 12.66 27.25 3.29
CA THR A 302 13.40 26.00 3.20
C THR A 302 12.43 24.84 3.44
N LYS A 303 12.89 23.61 3.17
CA LYS A 303 12.14 22.38 3.48
C LYS A 303 12.13 22.01 4.96
N GLU A 304 12.98 22.64 5.76
CA GLU A 304 13.17 22.31 7.17
C GLU A 304 11.90 22.64 7.96
N ASN A 305 11.49 21.72 8.82
CA ASN A 305 10.28 21.83 9.64
C ASN A 305 8.99 22.02 8.80
N CYS A 306 8.98 21.54 7.56
CA CYS A 306 7.78 21.56 6.73
C CYS A 306 6.99 20.28 6.88
N LYS A 307 5.67 20.43 6.86
CA LYS A 307 4.70 19.33 6.89
C LYS A 307 4.29 18.90 5.48
N LYS A 308 4.33 19.84 4.53
CA LYS A 308 3.94 19.60 3.14
C LYS A 308 4.93 20.21 2.15
N GLY A 309 5.04 19.58 0.99
CA GLY A 309 5.70 20.12 -0.20
C GLY A 309 4.72 20.20 -1.36
N LEU A 310 4.72 21.32 -2.08
CA LEU A 310 4.02 21.51 -3.34
C LEU A 310 5.03 21.62 -4.47
N ILE A 311 4.79 20.88 -5.55
CA ILE A 311 5.54 20.98 -6.80
C ILE A 311 4.54 21.44 -7.86
N GLU A 312 4.73 22.68 -8.32
CA GLU A 312 3.91 23.28 -9.37
C GLU A 312 4.67 23.23 -10.69
N ILE A 313 4.07 22.66 -11.72
CA ILE A 313 4.66 22.52 -13.04
C ILE A 313 3.73 23.18 -14.05
N SER A 314 4.25 24.10 -14.85
CA SER A 314 3.52 24.80 -15.91
C SER A 314 4.31 24.77 -17.21
N GLY A 315 3.62 25.01 -18.34
CA GLY A 315 4.19 24.83 -19.68
C GLY A 315 3.55 23.65 -20.40
N ASN A 316 4.34 22.83 -21.08
CA ASN A 316 3.82 21.70 -21.86
C ASN A 316 3.48 20.47 -21.01
N ILE A 317 2.62 20.63 -20.01
CA ILE A 317 2.35 19.58 -19.01
C ILE A 317 1.64 18.34 -19.56
N GLU A 318 1.13 18.39 -20.79
CA GLU A 318 0.56 17.24 -21.51
C GLU A 318 1.63 16.22 -21.89
N GLU A 319 2.89 16.66 -22.04
CA GLU A 319 4.03 15.79 -22.33
C GLU A 319 4.67 15.18 -21.08
N ILE A 320 4.14 15.45 -19.88
CA ILE A 320 4.69 14.89 -18.65
C ILE A 320 4.26 13.43 -18.50
N GLY A 321 5.24 12.53 -18.44
CA GLY A 321 5.06 11.09 -18.33
C GLY A 321 4.96 10.62 -16.89
N LYS A 322 5.96 10.95 -16.07
CA LYS A 322 6.13 10.35 -14.73
C LYS A 322 6.64 11.31 -13.67
N PHE A 323 6.35 10.99 -12.42
CA PHE A 323 6.95 11.59 -11.24
C PHE A 323 7.51 10.54 -10.29
N TYR A 324 8.73 10.82 -9.87
CA TYR A 324 9.43 10.06 -8.86
C TYR A 324 9.77 10.97 -7.69
N LEU A 325 9.54 10.48 -6.47
CA LEU A 325 10.04 11.09 -5.25
C LEU A 325 10.99 10.13 -4.54
N TYR A 326 12.16 10.62 -4.17
CA TYR A 326 13.16 9.92 -3.41
C TYR A 326 13.38 10.59 -2.05
N ILE A 327 13.48 9.80 -0.99
CA ILE A 327 13.87 10.25 0.34
C ILE A 327 15.17 9.53 0.72
N ASN A 328 16.24 10.28 1.00
CA ASN A 328 17.57 9.74 1.25
C ASN A 328 18.01 8.70 0.20
N GLY A 329 17.66 8.95 -1.07
CA GLY A 329 17.95 8.05 -2.19
C GLY A 329 17.00 6.86 -2.34
N ILE A 330 16.08 6.64 -1.41
CA ILE A 330 15.07 5.57 -1.50
C ILE A 330 13.89 6.07 -2.31
N LEU A 331 13.58 5.39 -3.42
CA LEU A 331 12.38 5.65 -4.21
C LEU A 331 11.16 5.45 -3.32
N TYR A 332 10.28 6.44 -3.25
CA TYR A 332 9.12 6.47 -2.36
C TYR A 332 7.80 6.63 -3.14
N ILE A 333 7.75 7.58 -4.08
CA ILE A 333 6.61 7.75 -5.02
C ILE A 333 7.12 7.41 -6.42
N ASP A 334 6.35 6.61 -7.15
CA ASP A 334 6.49 6.32 -8.58
C ASP A 334 5.09 6.41 -9.20
N GLU A 335 4.84 7.53 -9.89
CA GLU A 335 3.50 7.90 -10.35
C GLU A 335 3.52 8.23 -11.84
N ASP A 336 2.57 7.65 -12.57
CA ASP A 336 2.37 7.90 -14.00
C ASP A 336 1.34 9.02 -14.20
N PHE A 337 1.72 10.11 -14.90
CA PHE A 337 0.84 11.24 -15.21
C PHE A 337 0.15 11.15 -16.57
N LEU A 338 0.64 10.29 -17.46
CA LEU A 338 -0.05 9.88 -18.69
C LEU A 338 -1.23 8.96 -18.36
N LYS A 339 -2.07 9.52 -17.52
CA LYS A 339 -3.47 9.28 -17.31
C LYS A 339 -4.22 9.83 -18.54
N GLU A 340 -3.84 9.35 -19.73
CA GLU A 340 -4.66 9.39 -20.95
C GLU A 340 -5.04 7.96 -21.27
N GLU A 341 -5.97 7.45 -20.48
CA GLU A 341 -6.19 6.02 -20.44
C GLU A 341 -7.16 5.58 -21.53
N ILE A 342 -7.99 6.46 -22.07
CA ILE A 342 -9.08 6.09 -22.97
C ILE A 342 -8.68 6.41 -24.41
N ARG A 343 -8.24 5.39 -25.14
CA ARG A 343 -7.94 5.46 -26.58
C ARG A 343 -9.19 5.78 -27.41
N LYS A 344 -10.32 5.24 -27.00
CA LYS A 344 -11.60 5.37 -27.70
C LYS A 344 -12.74 5.17 -26.71
N TYR A 345 -13.85 5.88 -26.88
CA TYR A 345 -15.10 5.51 -26.23
C TYR A 345 -16.29 5.65 -27.17
N GLU A 346 -17.32 4.87 -26.90
CA GLU A 346 -18.61 4.95 -27.58
C GLU A 346 -19.75 4.91 -26.56
N MET A 347 -20.76 5.74 -26.80
CA MET A 347 -21.98 5.79 -26.00
C MET A 347 -23.20 5.68 -26.92
N PHE A 348 -24.18 4.87 -26.55
CA PHE A 348 -25.43 4.74 -27.28
C PHE A 348 -26.56 4.16 -26.44
N LEU A 349 -27.80 4.49 -26.83
CA LEU A 349 -29.00 3.87 -26.30
C LEU A 349 -29.39 2.65 -27.15
N LYS A 350 -29.80 1.56 -26.50
CA LYS A 350 -30.31 0.36 -27.18
C LYS A 350 -31.81 0.20 -26.90
N GLU A 351 -32.62 0.27 -27.95
CA GLU A 351 -34.06 0.03 -27.92
C GLU A 351 -34.35 -1.49 -27.97
N GLN A 352 -34.53 -2.15 -26.83
CA GLN A 352 -35.16 -3.48 -26.75
C GLN A 352 -36.02 -3.57 -25.49
N ASN A 353 -37.31 -3.27 -25.62
CA ASN A 353 -38.39 -3.32 -24.59
C ASN A 353 -38.18 -2.49 -23.30
N ASN A 354 -36.96 -2.06 -22.98
CA ASN A 354 -36.56 -1.01 -22.03
C ASN A 354 -35.33 -0.32 -22.63
N GLU A 355 -35.29 1.01 -22.63
CA GLU A 355 -34.11 1.74 -23.10
C GLU A 355 -32.92 1.44 -22.20
N LYS A 356 -31.82 0.96 -22.78
CA LYS A 356 -30.57 0.69 -22.07
C LYS A 356 -29.52 1.70 -22.49
N PHE A 357 -28.82 2.28 -21.53
CA PHE A 357 -27.63 3.07 -21.80
C PHE A 357 -26.40 2.16 -21.82
N ILE A 358 -25.66 2.20 -22.93
CA ILE A 358 -24.41 1.46 -23.11
C ILE A 358 -23.27 2.46 -23.25
N PHE A 359 -22.27 2.30 -22.40
CA PHE A 359 -21.01 3.02 -22.46
C PHE A 359 -19.89 2.01 -22.64
N THR A 360 -19.14 2.14 -23.73
CA THR A 360 -17.96 1.32 -24.01
C THR A 360 -16.73 2.20 -24.11
N TRP A 361 -15.61 1.71 -23.62
CA TRP A 361 -14.34 2.40 -23.77
C TRP A 361 -13.22 1.39 -23.99
N LEU A 362 -12.19 1.87 -24.65
CA LEU A 362 -10.97 1.15 -24.95
C LEU A 362 -9.85 1.88 -24.24
N LEU A 363 -9.20 1.17 -23.32
CA LEU A 363 -8.04 1.68 -22.61
C LEU A 363 -6.79 1.58 -23.51
N LYS A 364 -5.83 2.50 -23.37
CA LYS A 364 -4.54 2.43 -24.07
C LYS A 364 -3.74 1.22 -23.60
N ASN A 365 -3.83 0.87 -22.31
CA ASN A 365 -3.19 -0.28 -21.70
C ASN A 365 -3.96 -0.78 -20.46
N ASN A 366 -3.55 -1.91 -19.89
CA ASN A 366 -4.22 -2.52 -18.74
C ASN A 366 -3.80 -1.95 -17.38
N LYS A 367 -2.72 -1.16 -17.30
CA LYS A 367 -2.26 -0.57 -16.03
C LYS A 367 -3.32 0.35 -15.44
N SER A 368 -4.10 0.97 -16.31
CA SER A 368 -5.29 1.75 -16.03
C SER A 368 -6.24 1.10 -15.03
N LEU A 369 -6.45 -0.20 -15.16
CA LEU A 369 -7.34 -0.99 -14.30
C LEU A 369 -6.87 -1.09 -12.85
N ASN A 370 -5.68 -0.57 -12.55
CA ASN A 370 -5.18 -0.49 -11.20
C ASN A 370 -5.87 0.64 -10.41
N TYR A 371 -6.42 1.64 -11.07
CA TYR A 371 -6.97 2.83 -10.43
C TYR A 371 -8.45 2.69 -10.04
N ILE A 372 -8.97 3.62 -9.25
CA ILE A 372 -10.41 3.68 -8.94
C ILE A 372 -11.12 4.34 -10.10
N HIS A 373 -11.90 3.57 -10.84
CA HIS A 373 -12.76 4.12 -11.88
C HIS A 373 -14.15 4.36 -11.31
N ARG A 374 -14.77 5.49 -11.65
CA ARG A 374 -16.17 5.75 -11.31
C ARG A 374 -16.83 6.54 -12.42
N TYR A 375 -18.15 6.50 -12.45
CA TYR A 375 -18.92 7.37 -13.32
C TYR A 375 -19.97 8.13 -12.53
N GLU A 376 -20.32 9.32 -13.03
CA GLU A 376 -21.47 10.10 -12.62
C GLU A 376 -22.36 10.35 -13.83
N ILE A 377 -23.67 10.38 -13.59
CA ILE A 377 -24.66 10.79 -14.57
C ILE A 377 -25.32 12.05 -14.07
N LEU A 378 -25.41 13.05 -14.94
CA LEU A 378 -25.89 14.37 -14.60
C LEU A 378 -27.15 14.72 -15.37
N ASP A 379 -28.03 15.53 -14.75
CA ASP A 379 -29.18 16.13 -15.42
C ASP A 379 -28.77 17.35 -16.28
N ILE A 380 -29.75 17.97 -16.94
CA ILE A 380 -29.54 19.14 -17.80
C ILE A 380 -29.00 20.37 -17.04
N ASN A 381 -29.22 20.43 -15.72
CA ASN A 381 -28.72 21.48 -14.84
C ASN A 381 -27.36 21.12 -14.21
N ASN A 382 -26.74 20.01 -14.62
CA ASN A 382 -25.51 19.42 -14.06
C ASN A 382 -25.63 18.93 -12.60
N ASN A 383 -26.82 18.58 -12.11
CA ASN A 383 -26.97 17.87 -10.84
C ASN A 383 -26.65 16.39 -11.01
N ILE A 384 -25.99 15.77 -10.03
CA ILE A 384 -25.67 14.34 -10.06
C ILE A 384 -26.94 13.52 -9.77
N ILE A 385 -27.38 12.74 -10.76
CA ILE A 385 -28.49 11.80 -10.66
C ILE A 385 -28.01 10.45 -10.14
N LYS A 386 -26.83 10.00 -10.61
CA LYS A 386 -26.27 8.68 -10.31
C LYS A 386 -24.76 8.76 -10.20
N SER A 387 -24.16 8.04 -9.25
CA SER A 387 -22.71 7.93 -9.10
C SER A 387 -22.34 6.52 -8.65
N ARG A 388 -21.33 5.91 -9.26
CA ARG A 388 -20.89 4.55 -8.91
C ARG A 388 -19.43 4.29 -9.26
N ILE A 389 -18.73 3.58 -8.37
CA ILE A 389 -17.42 2.99 -8.63
C ILE A 389 -17.59 1.76 -9.55
N ILE A 390 -16.71 1.63 -10.55
CA ILE A 390 -16.67 0.53 -11.50
C ILE A 390 -15.68 -0.52 -10.98
N ASP A 391 -16.15 -1.75 -10.81
CA ASP A 391 -15.34 -2.91 -10.49
C ASP A 391 -15.12 -3.74 -11.76
N PHE A 392 -13.87 -3.92 -12.15
CA PHE A 392 -13.46 -4.67 -13.33
C PHE A 392 -13.29 -6.18 -13.07
N GLY A 393 -13.39 -6.61 -11.80
CA GLY A 393 -13.17 -7.99 -11.39
C GLY A 393 -11.75 -8.48 -11.70
N ASP A 394 -11.59 -9.80 -11.84
CA ASP A 394 -10.29 -10.45 -12.08
C ASP A 394 -9.78 -10.32 -13.53
N TYR A 395 -10.55 -9.70 -14.43
CA TYR A 395 -10.27 -9.65 -15.87
C TYR A 395 -9.32 -8.51 -16.26
N LYS A 396 -8.18 -8.39 -15.58
CA LYS A 396 -7.17 -7.33 -15.79
C LYS A 396 -6.43 -7.38 -17.13
N GLU A 397 -6.75 -8.34 -18.01
CA GLU A 397 -6.10 -8.49 -19.31
C GLU A 397 -6.84 -7.80 -20.46
N SER A 398 -8.10 -7.40 -20.28
CA SER A 398 -8.86 -6.70 -21.32
C SER A 398 -8.64 -5.19 -21.27
N VAL A 399 -8.31 -4.59 -22.41
CA VAL A 399 -8.34 -3.13 -22.61
C VAL A 399 -9.75 -2.62 -22.96
N SER A 400 -10.67 -3.48 -23.40
CA SER A 400 -12.00 -3.06 -23.84
C SER A 400 -13.06 -3.37 -22.80
N TRP A 401 -13.89 -2.38 -22.49
CA TRP A 401 -14.87 -2.43 -21.41
C TRP A 401 -16.23 -1.93 -21.84
N LYS A 402 -17.25 -2.43 -21.15
CA LYS A 402 -18.66 -2.12 -21.40
C LYS A 402 -19.41 -2.00 -20.08
N LEU A 403 -19.96 -0.82 -19.84
CA LEU A 403 -20.97 -0.56 -18.83
C LEU A 403 -22.35 -0.60 -19.49
N THR A 404 -23.25 -1.41 -18.94
CA THR A 404 -24.67 -1.44 -19.35
C THR A 404 -25.52 -1.00 -18.16
N LEU A 405 -26.31 0.05 -18.37
CA LEU A 405 -27.27 0.55 -17.38
C LEU A 405 -28.68 0.31 -17.92
N ASP A 406 -29.42 -0.55 -17.23
CA ASP A 406 -30.76 -1.00 -17.63
C ASP A 406 -31.88 -0.04 -17.20
N ASP A 407 -31.54 1.01 -16.45
CA ASP A 407 -32.45 1.97 -15.83
C ASP A 407 -32.32 3.38 -16.44
N TYR A 408 -32.11 3.45 -17.76
CA TYR A 408 -32.04 4.74 -18.44
C TYR A 408 -33.33 5.55 -18.21
N ASN A 409 -33.16 6.86 -18.07
CA ASN A 409 -34.23 7.83 -17.91
C ASN A 409 -33.91 9.07 -18.78
N GLU A 410 -34.92 9.66 -19.41
CA GLU A 410 -34.82 10.88 -20.23
C GLU A 410 -34.15 12.07 -19.52
N ASN A 411 -34.13 12.09 -18.18
CA ASN A 411 -33.44 13.11 -17.40
C ASN A 411 -31.91 13.00 -17.46
N TRP A 412 -31.35 11.89 -17.97
CA TRP A 412 -29.91 11.69 -18.08
C TRP A 412 -29.35 12.52 -19.24
N TYR A 413 -28.61 13.57 -18.92
CA TYR A 413 -28.09 14.50 -19.91
C TYR A 413 -26.60 14.30 -20.19
N LYS A 414 -25.78 14.04 -19.16
CA LYS A 414 -24.32 13.87 -19.32
C LYS A 414 -23.80 12.68 -18.54
N ILE A 415 -22.68 12.13 -19.01
CA ILE A 415 -21.82 11.28 -18.20
C ILE A 415 -20.53 12.03 -17.85
N LYS A 416 -20.05 11.83 -16.62
CA LYS A 416 -18.65 12.03 -16.28
C LYS A 416 -18.04 10.68 -15.93
N TYR A 417 -16.93 10.33 -16.55
CA TYR A 417 -16.14 9.16 -16.18
C TYR A 417 -14.84 9.63 -15.57
N TYR A 418 -14.48 9.00 -14.46
CA TYR A 418 -13.35 9.36 -13.64
C TYR A 418 -12.40 8.19 -13.48
N ILE A 419 -11.12 8.51 -13.33
CA ILE A 419 -10.08 7.58 -12.87
C ILE A 419 -9.29 8.33 -11.79
N ASP A 420 -9.33 7.85 -10.55
CA ASP A 420 -8.82 8.53 -9.34
C ASP A 420 -9.25 10.00 -9.25
N ASP A 421 -10.55 10.26 -9.42
CA ASP A 421 -11.18 11.59 -9.34
C ASP A 421 -10.77 12.62 -10.41
N ILE A 422 -9.90 12.25 -11.36
CA ILE A 422 -9.68 13.02 -12.58
C ILE A 422 -10.80 12.69 -13.56
N VAL A 423 -11.43 13.71 -14.17
CA VAL A 423 -12.47 13.53 -15.20
C VAL A 423 -11.78 13.25 -16.55
N TYR A 424 -12.10 12.10 -17.16
CA TYR A 424 -11.57 11.70 -18.48
C TYR A 424 -12.59 11.84 -19.59
N ILE A 425 -13.86 11.54 -19.28
CA ILE A 425 -14.96 11.76 -20.22
C ILE A 425 -15.93 12.67 -19.52
N HIS A 426 -16.36 13.69 -20.25
CA HIS A 426 -17.44 14.57 -19.86
C HIS A 426 -18.25 14.87 -21.11
N ASP A 427 -19.26 14.04 -21.37
CA ASP A 427 -19.95 14.05 -22.66
C ASP A 427 -21.47 13.93 -22.50
N THR A 428 -22.19 14.41 -23.50
CA THR A 428 -23.64 14.43 -23.54
C THR A 428 -24.17 13.06 -23.97
N ILE A 429 -25.14 12.54 -23.22
CA ILE A 429 -25.86 11.32 -23.58
C ILE A 429 -26.84 11.69 -24.70
N CYS A 430 -26.58 11.21 -25.91
CA CYS A 430 -27.42 11.49 -27.07
C CYS A 430 -28.06 10.20 -27.61
N ASN A 431 -29.25 10.30 -28.23
CA ASN A 431 -29.92 9.17 -28.90
C ASN A 431 -29.15 8.63 -30.13
N LYS A 432 -28.06 9.29 -30.53
CA LYS A 432 -27.18 8.86 -31.64
C LYS A 432 -25.89 8.29 -31.08
N LYS A 433 -25.37 7.26 -31.76
CA LYS A 433 -24.06 6.67 -31.44
C LYS A 433 -22.98 7.76 -31.49
N VAL A 434 -22.42 8.09 -30.33
CA VAL A 434 -21.24 8.97 -30.23
C VAL A 434 -20.01 8.09 -30.30
N ILE A 435 -19.09 8.39 -31.22
CA ILE A 435 -17.80 7.70 -31.34
C ILE A 435 -16.73 8.76 -31.24
N CYS A 436 -15.92 8.68 -30.18
CA CYS A 436 -14.77 9.55 -29.99
C CYS A 436 -13.50 8.70 -30.06
N THR A 437 -12.61 9.06 -30.98
CA THR A 437 -11.27 8.48 -31.15
C THR A 437 -10.25 9.58 -30.98
N GLU A 438 -9.17 9.35 -30.24
CA GLU A 438 -7.96 10.15 -30.39
C GLU A 438 -7.41 9.92 -31.81
N GLU A 439 -7.12 11.01 -32.54
CA GLU A 439 -6.39 10.96 -33.82
C GLU A 439 -4.89 10.66 -33.61
#